data_AF-A0A286E2J9-F1
#
_entry.id   AF-A0A286E2J9-F1
#
_cell.length_a   1.000
_cell.length_b   1.000
_cell.length_c   1.000
_cell.angle_alpha   90.00
_cell.angle_beta   90.00
_cell.angle_gamma   90.00
#
_symmetry.space_group_name_H-M   'P 1'
#
loop_
_entity.id
_entity.type
_entity.pdbx_description
1 polymer ?
#
loop_
_entity_poly.entity_id
_entity_poly.type
_entity_poly.pdbx_seq_one_letter_code
_entity_poly.pdbx_strand_id
1 'polypeptide(L)'
;MNKIQKIACLIGMMVLPMGLAVAALDTATDPIPIRFVNMFKLTLSIAAIYFILRFAYFRHSLRLHHNNQITWFTILCNFFLLFVDFFFLASTYLAVSSFREEVKKRQSQNTTPENRIILNQAQQIAGITMPAGTVLETDTNIKRTQSDPNRFIYATFPQPVIWHGIPIKSIKRQLYLNQKWANAPMIETQPAQTMAIGKWLCDELKWQFQQESVNKIPYTQSAEPYVYLHTCFLKQGQTVSLPAFQTTFSVKSIERPNDTFTGVKQGLWLATLSRNPDHSQNDDMDFYPFNVMVDSNQVIHYFFIELKNAPDKYCGLPEGTLLAWRKSEPDVIQVVSNPQYIPQACWGKKLQVVSVDEMQKILPQYDSYHFKYAKRRFKQTSTQ
;
A
#
# COMPACT_ATOMS: atom_id res chain seq x y z
N MET A 1 51.16 -21.59 7.40
CA MET A 1 50.14 -20.54 7.18
C MET A 1 50.26 -20.02 5.75
N ASN A 2 49.27 -20.30 4.91
CA ASN A 2 49.37 -20.11 3.46
C ASN A 2 49.12 -18.63 3.07
N LYS A 3 49.71 -18.14 1.96
CA LYS A 3 49.66 -16.71 1.54
C LYS A 3 48.25 -16.09 1.53
N ILE A 4 47.22 -16.91 1.31
CA ILE A 4 45.81 -16.54 1.28
C ILE A 4 45.26 -16.14 2.67
N GLN A 5 45.73 -16.80 3.75
CA GLN A 5 45.33 -16.43 5.13
C GLN A 5 45.88 -15.08 5.58
N LYS A 6 47.05 -14.67 5.06
CA LYS A 6 47.63 -13.35 5.35
C LYS A 6 46.85 -12.22 4.66
N ILE A 7 46.35 -12.46 3.45
CA ILE A 7 45.56 -11.48 2.69
C ILE A 7 44.15 -11.30 3.30
N ALA A 8 43.51 -12.38 3.75
CA ALA A 8 42.21 -12.31 4.42
C ALA A 8 42.27 -11.56 5.77
N CYS A 9 43.38 -11.68 6.51
CA CYS A 9 43.59 -10.93 7.76
C CYS A 9 43.84 -9.43 7.50
N LEU A 10 44.55 -9.10 6.41
CA LEU A 10 44.80 -7.71 5.99
C LEU A 10 43.52 -7.00 5.51
N ILE A 11 42.62 -7.70 4.82
CA ILE A 11 41.33 -7.14 4.39
C ILE A 11 40.40 -6.94 5.60
N GLY A 12 40.41 -7.87 6.58
CA GLY A 12 39.64 -7.72 7.83
C GLY A 12 40.07 -6.53 8.70
N MET A 13 41.36 -6.19 8.71
CA MET A 13 41.88 -5.04 9.47
C MET A 13 41.63 -3.68 8.79
N MET A 14 41.32 -3.64 7.48
CA MET A 14 41.02 -2.39 6.77
C MET A 14 39.55 -1.96 6.83
N VAL A 15 38.63 -2.83 7.24
CA VAL A 15 37.18 -2.52 7.27
C VAL A 15 36.72 -1.94 8.62
N LEU A 16 37.46 -2.17 9.71
CA LEU A 16 37.14 -1.60 11.02
C LEU A 16 37.26 -0.07 11.15
N PRO A 17 38.18 0.65 10.45
CA PRO A 17 38.30 2.10 10.62
C PRO A 17 37.17 2.90 9.94
N MET A 18 36.46 2.31 8.97
CA MET A 18 35.37 3.01 8.27
C MET A 18 34.12 3.17 9.13
N GLY A 19 33.89 2.31 10.13
CA GLY A 19 32.78 2.44 11.08
C GLY A 19 32.93 3.63 12.04
N LEU A 20 34.17 4.02 12.36
CA LEU A 20 34.47 5.13 13.28
C LEU A 20 34.49 6.50 12.58
N ALA A 21 34.75 6.55 11.27
CA ALA A 21 34.67 7.79 10.49
C ALA A 21 33.23 8.33 10.36
N VAL A 22 32.21 7.48 10.55
CA VAL A 22 30.80 7.89 10.46
C VAL A 22 30.33 8.66 11.70
N ALA A 23 30.98 8.48 12.86
CA ALA A 23 30.65 9.22 14.08
C ALA A 23 31.23 10.66 14.09
N ALA A 24 32.15 10.98 13.19
CA ALA A 24 32.83 12.28 13.16
C ALA A 24 32.20 13.30 12.18
N LEU A 25 31.18 12.92 11.40
CA LEU A 25 30.56 13.79 10.39
C LEU A 25 29.28 14.52 10.86
N ASP A 26 29.05 14.61 12.16
CA ASP A 26 27.84 15.19 12.76
C ASP A 26 27.82 16.74 12.78
N THR A 27 28.67 17.42 12.00
CA THR A 27 28.84 18.89 12.08
C THR A 27 28.82 19.66 10.75
N ALA A 28 28.54 19.04 9.60
CA ALA A 28 28.55 19.75 8.31
C ALA A 28 27.15 19.92 7.68
N THR A 29 26.71 21.18 7.59
CA THR A 29 25.44 21.65 7.02
C THR A 29 25.45 21.70 5.48
N ASP A 30 25.59 20.56 4.81
CA ASP A 30 25.54 20.47 3.34
C ASP A 30 24.77 19.22 2.87
N PRO A 31 24.39 19.07 1.57
CA PRO A 31 23.46 18.05 1.10
C PRO A 31 24.16 16.68 0.99
N ILE A 32 24.43 16.10 2.14
CA ILE A 32 25.11 14.83 2.36
C ILE A 32 24.22 13.56 2.19
N PRO A 33 22.85 13.57 2.23
CA PRO A 33 22.11 12.32 2.44
C PRO A 33 22.07 11.39 1.20
N ILE A 34 22.10 11.91 -0.04
CA ILE A 34 21.96 11.05 -1.24
C ILE A 34 23.25 10.27 -1.51
N ARG A 35 24.42 10.91 -1.37
CA ARG A 35 25.73 10.24 -1.55
C ARG A 35 25.96 9.19 -0.46
N PHE A 36 25.54 9.46 0.78
CA PHE A 36 25.61 8.50 1.87
C PHE A 36 24.72 7.28 1.66
N VAL A 37 23.45 7.46 1.27
CA VAL A 37 22.55 6.33 1.00
C VAL A 37 23.05 5.47 -0.16
N ASN A 38 23.64 6.07 -1.20
CA ASN A 38 24.21 5.34 -2.32
C ASN A 38 25.50 4.59 -1.94
N MET A 39 26.36 5.16 -1.09
CA MET A 39 27.50 4.43 -0.52
C MET A 39 27.04 3.23 0.31
N PHE A 40 26.04 3.40 1.18
CA PHE A 40 25.52 2.28 1.99
C PHE A 40 24.89 1.17 1.14
N LYS A 41 24.17 1.51 0.07
CA LYS A 41 23.64 0.52 -0.88
C LYS A 41 24.75 -0.26 -1.58
N LEU A 42 25.85 0.41 -1.94
CA LEU A 42 27.01 -0.25 -2.54
C LEU A 42 27.66 -1.21 -1.53
N THR A 43 27.87 -0.78 -0.29
CA THR A 43 28.41 -1.61 0.78
C THR A 43 27.53 -2.83 1.08
N LEU A 44 26.20 -2.65 1.15
CA LEU A 44 25.25 -3.74 1.36
C LEU A 44 25.27 -4.73 0.18
N SER A 45 25.40 -4.22 -1.06
CA SER A 45 25.47 -5.06 -2.26
C SER A 45 26.74 -5.91 -2.28
N ILE A 46 27.89 -5.32 -1.94
CA ILE A 46 29.17 -6.03 -1.83
C ILE A 46 29.12 -7.07 -0.70
N ALA A 47 28.57 -6.71 0.46
CA ALA A 47 28.40 -7.63 1.59
C ALA A 47 27.47 -8.81 1.24
N ALA A 48 26.36 -8.55 0.53
CA ALA A 48 25.44 -9.59 0.08
C ALA A 48 26.11 -10.57 -0.90
N ILE A 49 26.89 -10.07 -1.86
CA ILE A 49 27.67 -10.92 -2.79
C ILE A 49 28.67 -11.78 -2.01
N TYR A 50 29.39 -11.18 -1.05
CA TYR A 50 30.33 -11.91 -0.20
C TYR A 50 29.64 -13.02 0.61
N PHE A 51 28.48 -12.73 1.22
CA PHE A 51 27.69 -13.71 1.94
C PHE A 51 27.23 -14.87 1.06
N ILE A 52 26.76 -14.59 -0.17
CA ILE A 52 26.35 -15.63 -1.13
C ILE A 52 27.53 -16.56 -1.48
N LEU A 53 28.72 -16.00 -1.74
CA LEU A 53 29.92 -16.78 -2.03
C LEU A 53 30.35 -17.63 -0.84
N ARG A 54 30.33 -17.07 0.37
CA ARG A 54 30.58 -17.78 1.63
C ARG A 54 29.59 -18.91 1.88
N PHE A 55 28.31 -18.67 1.59
CA PHE A 55 27.25 -19.67 1.76
C PHE A 55 27.40 -20.82 0.76
N ALA A 56 27.74 -20.51 -0.50
CA ALA A 56 28.09 -21.52 -1.51
C ALA A 56 29.30 -22.36 -1.06
N TYR A 57 30.35 -21.73 -0.52
CA TYR A 57 31.53 -22.41 0.01
C TYR A 57 31.20 -23.30 1.23
N PHE A 58 30.31 -22.86 2.12
CA PHE A 58 29.84 -23.67 3.24
C PHE A 58 29.06 -24.90 2.78
N ARG A 59 28.17 -24.75 1.78
CA ARG A 59 27.46 -25.89 1.18
C ARG A 59 28.44 -26.87 0.52
N HIS A 60 29.48 -26.35 -0.12
CA HIS A 60 30.55 -27.19 -0.67
C HIS A 60 31.32 -27.93 0.44
N SER A 61 31.62 -27.25 1.55
CA SER A 61 32.28 -27.86 2.73
C SER A 61 31.41 -28.96 3.35
N LEU A 62 30.09 -28.77 3.46
CA LEU A 62 29.17 -29.82 3.92
C LEU A 62 29.22 -31.07 3.03
N ARG A 63 29.32 -30.90 1.70
CA ARG A 63 29.48 -32.02 0.76
C ARG A 63 30.84 -32.72 0.93
N LEU A 64 31.92 -31.97 1.12
CA LEU A 64 33.25 -32.54 1.36
C LEU A 64 33.31 -33.32 2.68
N HIS A 65 32.62 -32.87 3.72
CA HIS A 65 32.53 -33.60 4.98
C HIS A 65 31.73 -34.89 4.84
N HIS A 66 30.60 -34.85 4.12
CA HIS A 66 29.82 -36.05 3.79
C HIS A 66 30.66 -37.11 3.06
N ASN A 67 31.65 -36.67 2.27
CA ASN A 67 32.60 -37.55 1.59
C ASN A 67 33.86 -37.89 2.43
N ASN A 68 33.84 -37.64 3.75
CA ASN A 68 34.94 -37.84 4.69
C ASN A 68 36.26 -37.12 4.34
N GLN A 69 36.21 -36.06 3.52
CA GLN A 69 37.41 -35.33 3.08
C GLN A 69 37.81 -34.17 4.01
N ILE A 70 36.90 -33.70 4.88
CA ILE A 70 37.18 -32.65 5.87
C ILE A 70 36.57 -33.00 7.23
N THR A 71 37.11 -32.41 8.30
CA THR A 71 36.66 -32.68 9.67
C THR A 71 35.45 -31.81 10.05
N TRP A 72 34.70 -32.27 11.05
CA TRP A 72 33.55 -31.54 11.59
C TRP A 72 33.94 -30.15 12.14
N PHE A 73 35.17 -30.02 12.65
CA PHE A 73 35.73 -28.74 13.12
C PHE A 73 35.80 -27.69 12.01
N THR A 74 36.10 -28.10 10.77
CA THR A 74 36.11 -27.21 9.60
C THR A 74 34.70 -26.72 9.25
N ILE A 75 33.65 -27.53 9.45
CA ILE A 75 32.26 -27.09 9.28
C ILE A 75 31.90 -26.06 10.35
N LEU A 76 32.22 -26.31 11.61
CA LEU A 76 31.98 -25.39 12.72
C LEU A 76 32.60 -24.01 12.48
N CYS A 77 33.87 -23.96 12.06
CA CYS A 77 34.54 -22.70 11.76
C CYS A 77 33.86 -21.96 10.60
N ASN A 78 33.47 -22.67 9.54
CA ASN A 78 32.78 -22.05 8.40
C ASN A 78 31.36 -21.58 8.75
N PHE A 79 30.65 -22.32 9.61
CA PHE A 79 29.34 -21.94 10.14
C PHE A 79 29.46 -20.67 11.01
N PHE A 80 30.45 -20.63 11.90
CA PHE A 80 30.70 -19.46 12.74
C PHE A 80 31.01 -18.21 11.90
N LEU A 81 31.82 -18.34 10.85
CA LEU A 81 32.12 -17.21 9.96
C LEU A 81 30.88 -16.75 9.18
N LEU A 82 30.04 -17.67 8.71
CA LEU A 82 28.74 -17.33 8.09
C LEU A 82 27.81 -16.60 9.06
N PHE A 83 27.80 -17.02 10.32
CA PHE A 83 27.00 -16.39 11.36
C PHE A 83 27.44 -14.95 11.58
N VAL A 84 28.76 -14.68 11.66
CA VAL A 84 29.29 -13.32 11.76
C VAL A 84 28.89 -12.46 10.56
N ASP A 85 29.01 -13.00 9.33
CA ASP A 85 28.63 -12.28 8.10
C ASP A 85 27.12 -11.95 8.08
N PHE A 86 26.27 -12.86 8.55
CA PHE A 86 24.82 -12.64 8.65
C PHE A 86 24.50 -11.52 9.65
N PHE A 87 25.14 -11.51 10.82
CA PHE A 87 24.95 -10.46 11.82
C PHE A 87 25.40 -9.08 11.31
N PHE A 88 26.50 -9.03 10.55
CA PHE A 88 26.95 -7.80 9.91
C PHE A 88 25.94 -7.28 8.87
N LEU A 89 25.38 -8.16 8.03
CA LEU A 89 24.34 -7.79 7.07
C LEU A 89 23.05 -7.30 7.76
N ALA A 90 22.62 -8.00 8.81
CA ALA A 90 21.41 -7.66 9.54
C ALA A 90 21.54 -6.30 10.25
N SER A 91 22.66 -6.07 10.94
CA SER A 91 22.93 -4.81 11.64
C SER A 91 23.05 -3.61 10.68
N THR A 92 23.75 -3.78 9.56
CA THR A 92 23.85 -2.72 8.53
C THR A 92 22.52 -2.44 7.86
N TYR A 93 21.71 -3.47 7.56
CA TYR A 93 20.36 -3.29 7.03
C TYR A 93 19.46 -2.50 8.00
N LEU A 94 19.47 -2.87 9.28
CA LEU A 94 18.69 -2.21 10.32
C LEU A 94 19.09 -0.73 10.46
N ALA A 95 20.40 -0.43 10.50
CA ALA A 95 20.91 0.94 10.56
C ALA A 95 20.50 1.80 9.34
N VAL A 96 20.51 1.22 8.13
CA VAL A 96 20.06 1.92 6.92
C VAL A 96 18.55 2.16 6.94
N SER A 97 17.79 1.20 7.46
CA SER A 97 16.33 1.33 7.56
C SER A 97 15.92 2.40 8.56
N SER A 98 16.57 2.47 9.73
CA SER A 98 16.31 3.50 10.74
C SER A 98 16.72 4.88 10.23
N PHE A 99 17.88 5.01 9.60
CA PHE A 99 18.33 6.27 8.99
C PHE A 99 17.37 6.74 7.88
N ARG A 100 16.85 5.82 7.05
CA ARG A 100 15.86 6.16 6.02
C ARG A 100 14.57 6.71 6.64
N GLU A 101 14.09 6.10 7.72
CA GLU A 101 12.91 6.58 8.44
C GLU A 101 13.17 7.93 9.11
N GLU A 102 14.38 8.17 9.63
CA GLU A 102 14.76 9.44 10.23
C GLU A 102 14.91 10.55 9.18
N VAL A 103 15.48 10.25 8.01
CA VAL A 103 15.51 11.17 6.85
C VAL A 103 14.10 11.47 6.35
N LYS A 104 13.19 10.49 6.28
CA LYS A 104 11.78 10.73 5.94
C LYS A 104 11.10 11.64 6.95
N LYS A 105 11.33 11.42 8.26
CA LYS A 105 10.80 12.28 9.33
C LYS A 105 11.35 13.71 9.22
N ARG A 106 12.66 13.87 8.99
CA ARG A 106 13.29 15.19 8.80
C ARG A 106 12.86 15.86 7.49
N GLN A 107 12.63 15.13 6.40
CA GLN A 107 12.07 15.67 5.16
C GLN A 107 10.59 16.08 5.31
N SER A 108 9.83 15.34 6.12
CA SER A 108 8.45 15.70 6.50
C SER A 108 8.41 16.94 7.39
N GLN A 109 9.43 17.17 8.23
CA GLN A 109 9.54 18.34 9.12
C GLN A 109 10.19 19.55 8.43
N ASN A 110 11.03 19.34 7.41
CA ASN A 110 11.70 20.38 6.62
C ASN A 110 10.90 20.80 5.37
N THR A 111 9.58 20.94 5.47
CA THR A 111 8.88 21.87 4.57
C THR A 111 9.38 23.27 4.93
N THR A 112 10.32 23.78 4.13
CA THR A 112 11.01 25.05 4.32
C THR A 112 9.99 26.20 4.51
N PRO A 113 10.19 27.15 5.44
CA PRO A 113 9.31 28.31 5.65
C PRO A 113 9.02 29.15 4.39
N GLU A 114 9.86 29.03 3.35
CA GLU A 114 9.83 29.85 2.13
C GLU A 114 8.66 29.58 1.17
N ASN A 115 7.94 28.45 1.30
CA ASN A 115 6.81 28.11 0.42
C ASN A 115 5.45 28.31 1.09
N ARG A 116 5.42 29.05 2.21
CA ARG A 116 4.22 29.30 3.00
C ARG A 116 3.75 30.74 2.84
N ILE A 117 2.49 30.91 2.45
CA ILE A 117 1.80 32.20 2.43
C ILE A 117 0.78 32.20 3.56
N ILE A 118 0.85 33.19 4.44
CA ILE A 118 -0.16 33.41 5.49
C ILE A 118 -1.07 34.53 5.03
N LEU A 119 -2.38 34.31 5.05
CA LEU A 119 -3.35 35.32 4.64
C LEU A 119 -3.56 36.32 5.78
N ASN A 120 -3.24 37.60 5.56
CA ASN A 120 -3.42 38.64 6.57
C ASN A 120 -4.89 39.06 6.76
N GLN A 121 -5.72 38.82 5.74
CA GLN A 121 -7.14 39.13 5.74
C GLN A 121 -7.93 38.01 5.07
N ALA A 122 -9.23 37.96 5.32
CA ALA A 122 -10.11 37.06 4.61
C ALA A 122 -10.13 37.42 3.11
N GLN A 123 -9.96 36.42 2.26
CA GLN A 123 -9.91 36.62 0.81
C GLN A 123 -10.33 35.37 0.06
N GLN A 124 -10.80 35.55 -1.18
CA GLN A 124 -11.16 34.46 -2.05
C GLN A 124 -9.91 33.98 -2.80
N ILE A 125 -9.46 32.77 -2.53
CA ILE A 125 -8.34 32.12 -3.21
C ILE A 125 -8.86 30.88 -3.91
N ALA A 126 -8.61 30.76 -5.21
CA ALA A 126 -9.09 29.65 -6.03
C ALA A 126 -10.60 29.38 -5.90
N GLY A 127 -11.39 30.45 -5.86
CA GLY A 127 -12.84 30.39 -5.67
C GLY A 127 -13.31 30.01 -4.26
N ILE A 128 -12.41 29.75 -3.31
CA ILE A 128 -12.72 29.42 -1.92
C ILE A 128 -12.53 30.66 -1.05
N THR A 129 -13.55 31.01 -0.26
CA THR A 129 -13.44 32.10 0.73
C THR A 129 -12.66 31.61 1.94
N MET A 130 -11.43 32.10 2.10
CA MET A 130 -10.52 31.68 3.17
C MET A 130 -10.40 32.79 4.22
N PRO A 131 -10.40 32.44 5.52
CA PRO A 131 -10.28 33.42 6.59
C PRO A 131 -8.83 33.92 6.75
N ALA A 132 -8.68 35.07 7.41
CA ALA A 132 -7.38 35.55 7.88
C ALA A 132 -6.71 34.49 8.77
N GLY A 133 -5.38 34.37 8.67
CA GLY A 133 -4.58 33.35 9.35
C GLY A 133 -4.48 32.01 8.60
N THR A 134 -5.14 31.85 7.45
CA THR A 134 -4.98 30.65 6.61
C THR A 134 -3.54 30.52 6.13
N VAL A 135 -2.99 29.31 6.21
CA VAL A 135 -1.65 28.97 5.74
C VAL A 135 -1.77 28.22 4.42
N LEU A 136 -1.16 28.74 3.36
CA LEU A 136 -1.09 28.13 2.03
C LEU A 136 0.32 27.61 1.77
N GLU A 137 0.45 26.40 1.25
CA GLU A 137 1.70 25.84 0.75
C GLU A 137 1.65 25.75 -0.79
N THR A 138 2.65 26.28 -1.48
CA THR A 138 2.75 26.28 -2.96
C THR A 138 3.80 25.31 -3.48
N ASP A 139 3.71 24.93 -4.77
CA ASP A 139 4.69 24.03 -5.40
C ASP A 139 6.11 24.59 -5.31
N THR A 140 7.04 23.77 -4.78
CA THR A 140 8.45 24.10 -4.62
C THR A 140 9.21 24.25 -5.95
N ASN A 141 8.60 23.88 -7.08
CA ASN A 141 9.23 23.91 -8.40
C ASN A 141 9.01 25.24 -9.17
N ILE A 142 8.22 26.18 -8.64
CA ILE A 142 7.99 27.49 -9.26
C ILE A 142 9.03 28.49 -8.73
N LYS A 143 9.73 29.21 -9.62
CA LYS A 143 10.75 30.19 -9.22
C LYS A 143 10.18 31.23 -8.23
N ARG A 144 10.94 31.48 -7.16
CA ARG A 144 10.66 32.26 -5.93
C ARG A 144 9.96 33.63 -6.07
N THR A 145 9.90 34.25 -7.24
CA THR A 145 9.55 35.68 -7.36
C THR A 145 8.05 35.97 -7.53
N GLN A 146 7.19 34.98 -7.74
CA GLN A 146 5.74 35.16 -7.90
C GLN A 146 4.97 33.93 -7.41
N SER A 147 4.96 33.69 -6.09
CA SER A 147 4.10 32.66 -5.52
C SER A 147 2.64 33.14 -5.58
N ASP A 148 1.92 32.73 -6.62
CA ASP A 148 0.50 33.00 -6.82
C ASP A 148 -0.32 32.19 -5.79
N PRO A 149 -1.03 32.84 -4.84
CA PRO A 149 -1.83 32.14 -3.85
C PRO A 149 -2.85 31.17 -4.47
N ASN A 150 -3.36 31.42 -5.68
CA ASN A 150 -4.31 30.54 -6.36
C ASN A 150 -3.71 29.17 -6.73
N ARG A 151 -2.38 29.07 -6.78
CA ARG A 151 -1.64 27.85 -7.11
C ARG A 151 -1.20 27.05 -5.88
N PHE A 152 -1.81 27.29 -4.72
CA PHE A 152 -1.57 26.49 -3.53
C PHE A 152 -1.87 25.00 -3.79
N ILE A 153 -1.01 24.14 -3.23
CA ILE A 153 -1.19 22.69 -3.18
C ILE A 153 -1.90 22.31 -1.89
N TYR A 154 -1.60 22.97 -0.78
CA TYR A 154 -2.19 22.68 0.52
C TYR A 154 -2.63 23.97 1.21
N ALA A 155 -3.77 23.93 1.89
CA ALA A 155 -4.26 25.02 2.71
C ALA A 155 -4.74 24.48 4.06
N THR A 156 -4.34 25.15 5.15
CA THR A 156 -4.82 24.90 6.52
C THR A 156 -5.53 26.13 7.04
N PHE A 157 -6.75 25.95 7.55
CA PHE A 157 -7.60 27.04 8.00
C PHE A 157 -7.59 27.16 9.53
N PRO A 158 -7.47 28.38 10.08
CA PRO A 158 -7.55 28.60 11.54
C PRO A 158 -8.96 28.39 12.09
N GLN A 159 -9.97 28.57 11.23
CA GLN A 159 -11.36 28.25 11.52
C GLN A 159 -11.93 27.43 10.35
N PRO A 160 -12.90 26.52 10.59
CA PRO A 160 -13.46 25.69 9.53
C PRO A 160 -14.01 26.49 8.35
N VAL A 161 -13.72 26.05 7.14
CA VAL A 161 -14.26 26.61 5.88
C VAL A 161 -15.26 25.62 5.32
N ILE A 162 -16.41 26.11 4.83
CA ILE A 162 -17.41 25.25 4.18
C ILE A 162 -16.98 24.97 2.74
N TRP A 163 -16.88 23.70 2.38
CA TRP A 163 -16.61 23.25 1.00
C TRP A 163 -17.41 21.98 0.72
N HIS A 164 -18.16 21.92 -0.37
CA HIS A 164 -19.19 20.91 -0.63
C HIS A 164 -20.21 20.77 0.50
N GLY A 165 -20.54 21.87 1.19
CA GLY A 165 -21.42 21.85 2.37
C GLY A 165 -20.80 21.20 3.62
N ILE A 166 -19.52 20.83 3.59
CA ILE A 166 -18.81 20.20 4.71
C ILE A 166 -17.84 21.22 5.33
N PRO A 167 -17.88 21.43 6.66
CA PRO A 167 -16.85 22.21 7.34
C PRO A 167 -15.51 21.45 7.33
N ILE A 168 -14.50 22.01 6.70
CA ILE A 168 -13.16 21.44 6.57
C ILE A 168 -12.12 22.32 7.28
N LYS A 169 -11.09 21.69 7.84
CA LYS A 169 -9.93 22.38 8.45
C LYS A 169 -8.72 22.45 7.52
N SER A 170 -8.68 21.62 6.49
CA SER A 170 -7.67 21.68 5.45
C SER A 170 -8.15 21.11 4.12
N ILE A 171 -7.49 21.56 3.05
CA ILE A 171 -7.69 21.07 1.68
C ILE A 171 -6.35 20.95 0.97
N LYS A 172 -6.17 19.86 0.23
CA LYS A 172 -5.06 19.60 -0.65
C LYS A 172 -5.56 19.48 -2.09
N ARG A 173 -4.98 20.25 -3.00
CA ARG A 173 -5.35 20.30 -4.41
C ARG A 173 -4.21 19.79 -5.27
N GLN A 174 -4.46 18.69 -5.97
CA GLN A 174 -3.57 18.17 -7.01
C GLN A 174 -4.32 18.23 -8.33
N LEU A 175 -4.27 19.38 -9.00
CA LEU A 175 -5.06 19.62 -10.21
C LEU A 175 -4.44 19.03 -11.49
N TYR A 176 -3.14 18.70 -11.47
CA TYR A 176 -2.39 18.24 -12.63
C TYR A 176 -1.61 16.96 -12.32
N LEU A 177 -1.44 16.15 -13.36
CA LEU A 177 -0.62 14.94 -13.32
C LEU A 177 0.84 15.28 -13.00
N ASN A 178 1.34 14.82 -11.86
CA ASN A 178 2.78 14.81 -11.63
C ASN A 178 3.40 13.64 -12.43
N GLN A 179 4.08 13.97 -13.53
CA GLN A 179 4.75 12.98 -14.40
C GLN A 179 5.74 12.09 -13.65
N LYS A 180 6.29 12.53 -12.50
CA LYS A 180 7.21 11.71 -11.70
C LYS A 180 6.51 10.55 -10.98
N TRP A 181 5.25 10.70 -10.58
CA TRP A 181 4.59 9.77 -9.65
C TRP A 181 3.29 9.14 -10.18
N ALA A 182 2.89 9.43 -11.43
CA ALA A 182 1.70 8.86 -12.08
C ALA A 182 0.39 8.98 -11.28
N ASN A 183 0.31 9.91 -10.33
CA ASN A 183 -0.91 10.12 -9.53
C ASN A 183 -1.91 10.95 -10.33
N ALA A 184 -3.13 10.42 -10.48
CA ALA A 184 -4.23 11.14 -11.10
C ALA A 184 -4.57 12.42 -10.31
N PRO A 185 -5.07 13.47 -10.97
CA PRO A 185 -5.54 14.67 -10.29
C PRO A 185 -6.61 14.32 -9.25
N MET A 186 -6.48 14.87 -8.04
CA MET A 186 -7.40 14.64 -6.93
C MET A 186 -7.40 15.81 -5.96
N ILE A 187 -8.47 15.90 -5.18
CA ILE A 187 -8.55 16.80 -4.03
C ILE A 187 -8.72 15.96 -2.77
N GLU A 188 -7.97 16.29 -1.73
CA GLU A 188 -8.09 15.66 -0.41
C GLU A 188 -8.55 16.73 0.57
N THR A 189 -9.52 16.44 1.42
CA THR A 189 -10.00 17.36 2.45
C THR A 189 -10.05 16.69 3.80
N GLN A 190 -9.71 17.44 4.84
CA GLN A 190 -9.89 17.00 6.22
C GLN A 190 -11.07 17.74 6.85
N PRO A 191 -12.17 17.03 7.18
CA PRO A 191 -13.28 17.61 7.93
C PRO A 191 -12.84 18.20 9.28
N ALA A 192 -13.53 19.25 9.71
CA ALA A 192 -13.34 19.84 11.03
C ALA A 192 -13.84 18.90 12.15
N GLN A 193 -14.84 18.08 11.83
CA GLN A 193 -15.38 17.00 12.66
C GLN A 193 -15.59 15.77 11.81
N THR A 194 -15.50 14.58 12.40
CA THR A 194 -15.76 13.32 11.70
C THR A 194 -17.11 13.37 10.97
N MET A 195 -17.08 13.12 9.67
CA MET A 195 -18.25 13.24 8.79
C MET A 195 -18.97 11.90 8.67
N ALA A 196 -20.30 11.90 8.70
CA ALA A 196 -21.09 10.67 8.60
C ALA A 196 -21.63 10.45 7.17
N ILE A 197 -21.31 9.30 6.57
CA ILE A 197 -21.94 8.81 5.33
C ILE A 197 -22.81 7.60 5.70
N GLY A 198 -24.06 7.87 6.05
CA GLY A 198 -24.88 6.88 6.76
C GLY A 198 -24.25 6.54 8.11
N LYS A 199 -23.92 5.26 8.32
CA LYS A 199 -23.24 4.78 9.54
C LYS A 199 -21.71 4.87 9.46
N TRP A 200 -21.14 5.19 8.30
CA TRP A 200 -19.70 5.32 8.14
C TRP A 200 -19.21 6.65 8.68
N LEU A 201 -18.14 6.60 9.48
CA LEU A 201 -17.50 7.77 10.06
C LEU A 201 -16.18 8.06 9.33
N CYS A 202 -16.09 9.22 8.68
CA CYS A 202 -14.99 9.63 7.82
C CYS A 202 -14.13 10.71 8.47
N ASP A 203 -12.82 10.48 8.54
CA ASP A 203 -11.84 11.46 9.06
C ASP A 203 -11.08 12.19 7.94
N GLU A 204 -11.07 11.62 6.73
CA GLU A 204 -10.48 12.24 5.53
C GLU A 204 -11.30 11.84 4.29
N LEU A 205 -11.43 12.77 3.34
CA LEU A 205 -12.20 12.59 2.12
C LEU A 205 -11.33 12.83 0.90
N LYS A 206 -11.43 11.96 -0.11
CA LYS A 206 -10.84 12.16 -1.44
C LYS A 206 -11.91 12.37 -2.47
N TRP A 207 -11.66 13.36 -3.31
CA TRP A 207 -12.55 13.81 -4.35
C TRP A 207 -11.86 13.63 -5.68
N GLN A 208 -12.56 12.96 -6.59
CA GLN A 208 -12.05 12.69 -7.93
C GLN A 208 -12.72 13.63 -8.92
N PHE A 209 -11.95 14.08 -9.91
CA PHE A 209 -12.48 14.89 -11.00
C PHE A 209 -13.38 14.06 -11.92
N GLN A 210 -14.46 14.67 -12.36
CA GLN A 210 -15.23 14.17 -13.50
C GLN A 210 -14.31 14.13 -14.74
N GLN A 211 -14.38 13.06 -15.54
CA GLN A 211 -13.43 12.81 -16.64
C GLN A 211 -13.30 14.01 -17.59
N GLU A 212 -14.40 14.71 -17.86
CA GLU A 212 -14.42 15.85 -18.78
C GLU A 212 -13.70 17.10 -18.26
N SER A 213 -13.49 17.19 -16.95
CA SER A 213 -12.95 18.36 -16.25
C SER A 213 -11.46 18.26 -15.92
N VAL A 214 -10.85 17.08 -16.14
CA VAL A 214 -9.44 16.83 -15.84
C VAL A 214 -8.54 17.82 -16.60
N ASN A 215 -7.68 18.53 -15.88
CA ASN A 215 -6.76 19.58 -16.39
C ASN A 215 -7.42 20.80 -17.04
N LYS A 216 -8.73 20.99 -16.94
CA LYS A 216 -9.44 22.13 -17.55
C LYS A 216 -9.81 23.25 -16.58
N ILE A 217 -9.61 23.04 -15.29
CA ILE A 217 -10.02 23.99 -14.25
C ILE A 217 -8.91 25.01 -14.03
N PRO A 218 -9.16 26.32 -14.27
CA PRO A 218 -8.19 27.36 -13.94
C PRO A 218 -7.88 27.37 -12.44
N TYR A 219 -6.63 27.60 -12.08
CA TYR A 219 -6.20 27.66 -10.66
C TYR A 219 -7.01 28.66 -9.82
N THR A 220 -7.52 29.73 -10.44
CA THR A 220 -8.32 30.79 -9.83
C THR A 220 -9.78 30.41 -9.54
N GLN A 221 -10.26 29.28 -10.07
CA GLN A 221 -11.64 28.83 -9.90
C GLN A 221 -11.77 27.71 -8.87
N SER A 222 -12.95 27.63 -8.24
CA SER A 222 -13.28 26.50 -7.36
C SER A 222 -13.41 25.23 -8.19
N ALA A 223 -12.79 24.16 -7.70
CA ALA A 223 -12.89 22.84 -8.29
C ALA A 223 -14.15 22.06 -7.83
N GLU A 224 -14.88 22.60 -6.86
CA GLU A 224 -16.07 22.02 -6.25
C GLU A 224 -17.10 21.47 -7.26
N PRO A 225 -17.56 22.21 -8.28
CA PRO A 225 -18.60 21.67 -9.19
C PRO A 225 -18.11 20.54 -10.10
N TYR A 226 -16.80 20.28 -10.15
CA TYR A 226 -16.18 19.34 -11.10
C TYR A 226 -15.68 18.06 -10.44
N VAL A 227 -15.91 17.91 -9.13
CA VAL A 227 -15.47 16.74 -8.39
C VAL A 227 -16.66 16.03 -7.74
N TYR A 228 -16.46 14.75 -7.47
CA TYR A 228 -17.38 13.96 -6.66
C TYR A 228 -16.61 13.24 -5.57
N LEU A 229 -17.29 12.95 -4.46
CA LEU A 229 -16.70 12.18 -3.37
C LEU A 229 -16.39 10.76 -3.88
N HIS A 230 -15.10 10.45 -3.94
CA HIS A 230 -14.61 9.17 -4.43
C HIS A 230 -14.22 8.26 -3.27
N THR A 231 -13.49 8.74 -2.27
CA THR A 231 -13.05 7.90 -1.15
C THR A 231 -13.36 8.59 0.18
N CYS A 232 -13.80 7.82 1.15
CA CYS A 232 -13.82 8.20 2.55
C CYS A 232 -12.85 7.29 3.31
N PHE A 233 -11.85 7.89 3.95
CA PHE A 233 -11.03 7.18 4.93
C PHE A 233 -11.73 7.22 6.28
N LEU A 234 -11.91 6.03 6.80
CA LEU A 234 -12.71 5.81 7.97
C LEU A 234 -11.94 6.11 9.24
N LYS A 235 -12.67 6.59 10.24
CA LYS A 235 -12.21 6.62 11.61
C LYS A 235 -11.77 5.23 12.05
N GLN A 236 -10.69 5.15 12.83
CA GLN A 236 -10.20 3.86 13.32
C GLN A 236 -11.28 3.09 14.10
N GLY A 237 -11.29 1.77 13.96
CA GLY A 237 -12.22 0.87 14.64
C GLY A 237 -13.56 0.64 13.91
N GLN A 238 -13.75 1.20 12.71
CA GLN A 238 -14.91 0.88 11.88
C GLN A 238 -14.83 -0.57 11.39
N THR A 239 -15.93 -1.30 11.51
CA THR A 239 -16.01 -2.72 11.17
C THR A 239 -17.26 -3.04 10.35
N VAL A 240 -17.21 -4.16 9.65
CA VAL A 240 -18.36 -4.78 8.97
C VAL A 240 -18.41 -6.24 9.32
N SER A 241 -19.61 -6.73 9.64
CA SER A 241 -19.83 -8.14 9.90
C SER A 241 -20.40 -8.81 8.65
N LEU A 242 -19.96 -10.05 8.44
CA LEU A 242 -20.50 -10.97 7.45
C LEU A 242 -21.08 -12.18 8.20
N PRO A 243 -22.33 -12.08 8.69
CA PRO A 243 -22.91 -13.10 9.58
C PRO A 243 -23.01 -14.48 8.92
N ALA A 244 -23.24 -14.52 7.60
CA ALA A 244 -23.29 -15.77 6.83
C ALA A 244 -22.01 -16.61 6.97
N PHE A 245 -20.90 -15.99 7.35
CA PHE A 245 -19.59 -16.60 7.56
C PHE A 245 -19.05 -16.35 8.98
N GLN A 246 -19.87 -15.83 9.90
CA GLN A 246 -19.52 -15.54 11.30
C GLN A 246 -18.22 -14.74 11.47
N THR A 247 -17.92 -13.87 10.51
CA THR A 247 -16.66 -13.11 10.48
C THR A 247 -16.92 -11.61 10.53
N THR A 248 -15.97 -10.87 11.09
CA THR A 248 -16.02 -9.40 11.16
C THR A 248 -14.70 -8.84 10.67
N PHE A 249 -14.77 -7.82 9.82
CA PHE A 249 -13.62 -7.20 9.19
C PHE A 249 -13.46 -5.76 9.65
N SER A 250 -12.23 -5.34 9.90
CA SER A 250 -11.89 -3.93 10.07
C SER A 250 -11.84 -3.25 8.71
N VAL A 251 -12.42 -2.05 8.59
CA VAL A 251 -12.49 -1.31 7.33
C VAL A 251 -11.70 -0.01 7.45
N LYS A 252 -10.80 0.22 6.49
CA LYS A 252 -9.94 1.41 6.46
C LYS A 252 -10.53 2.54 5.64
N SER A 253 -11.19 2.19 4.54
CA SER A 253 -11.80 3.15 3.64
C SER A 253 -12.94 2.52 2.88
N ILE A 254 -13.84 3.38 2.43
CA ILE A 254 -14.85 3.07 1.44
C ILE A 254 -14.64 3.96 0.22
N GLU A 255 -14.76 3.40 -0.97
CA GLU A 255 -14.57 4.12 -2.22
C GLU A 255 -15.73 3.87 -3.18
N ARG A 256 -16.10 4.91 -3.93
CA ARG A 256 -17.10 4.79 -4.97
C ARG A 256 -16.48 3.95 -6.08
N PRO A 257 -17.09 2.80 -6.43
CA PRO A 257 -16.62 2.00 -7.55
C PRO A 257 -16.69 2.85 -8.83
N ASN A 258 -15.71 2.67 -9.72
CA ASN A 258 -15.71 3.34 -11.02
C ASN A 258 -17.00 3.01 -11.78
N ASP A 259 -17.52 3.93 -12.60
CA ASP A 259 -18.82 3.81 -13.31
C ASP A 259 -18.88 2.59 -14.25
N THR A 260 -17.75 1.95 -14.52
CA THR A 260 -17.65 0.68 -15.26
C THR A 260 -18.12 -0.54 -14.48
N PHE A 261 -18.40 -0.41 -13.16
CA PHE A 261 -18.95 -1.48 -12.32
C PHE A 261 -20.44 -1.68 -12.64
N THR A 262 -20.73 -2.24 -13.83
CA THR A 262 -22.07 -2.48 -14.39
C THR A 262 -22.82 -3.56 -13.59
N GLY A 263 -23.28 -3.18 -12.41
CA GLY A 263 -23.95 -4.06 -11.45
C GLY A 263 -24.10 -3.43 -10.07
N VAL A 264 -23.41 -2.31 -9.81
CA VAL A 264 -23.55 -1.57 -8.56
C VAL A 264 -24.89 -0.84 -8.55
N LYS A 265 -25.77 -1.26 -7.64
CA LYS A 265 -26.90 -0.42 -7.23
C LYS A 265 -26.35 0.90 -6.67
N GLN A 266 -26.92 2.02 -7.11
CA GLN A 266 -26.66 3.33 -6.50
C GLN A 266 -26.72 3.19 -4.97
N GLY A 267 -25.64 3.58 -4.29
CA GLY A 267 -25.54 3.54 -2.82
C GLY A 267 -24.62 2.46 -2.23
N LEU A 268 -23.99 1.60 -3.05
CA LEU A 268 -22.91 0.74 -2.58
C LEU A 268 -21.52 1.37 -2.75
N TRP A 269 -20.61 0.99 -1.87
CA TRP A 269 -19.22 1.40 -1.81
C TRP A 269 -18.32 0.18 -1.79
N LEU A 270 -17.14 0.28 -2.40
CA LEU A 270 -16.09 -0.71 -2.29
C LEU A 270 -15.31 -0.47 -0.99
N ALA A 271 -15.28 -1.45 -0.10
CA ALA A 271 -14.60 -1.38 1.18
C ALA A 271 -13.19 -1.95 1.08
N THR A 272 -12.20 -1.13 1.46
CA THR A 272 -10.84 -1.63 1.73
C THR A 272 -10.82 -2.21 3.13
N LEU A 273 -10.82 -3.53 3.19
CA LEU A 273 -10.67 -4.24 4.44
C LEU A 273 -9.24 -4.10 4.98
N SER A 274 -9.05 -4.49 6.23
CA SER A 274 -7.76 -4.74 6.84
C SER A 274 -7.89 -5.86 7.85
N ARG A 275 -6.83 -6.67 7.96
CA ARG A 275 -6.78 -7.73 8.97
C ARG A 275 -6.81 -7.04 10.34
N ASN A 276 -7.78 -7.40 11.17
CA ASN A 276 -7.82 -6.90 12.54
C ASN A 276 -6.56 -7.42 13.27
N PRO A 277 -5.67 -6.55 13.78
CA PRO A 277 -4.46 -6.99 14.46
C PRO A 277 -4.74 -7.80 15.73
N ASP A 278 -5.92 -7.67 16.33
CA ASP A 278 -6.29 -8.33 17.60
C ASP A 278 -6.71 -9.80 17.43
N HIS A 279 -6.89 -10.29 16.20
CA HIS A 279 -7.11 -11.72 15.94
C HIS A 279 -5.78 -12.42 15.66
N SER A 280 -5.11 -12.80 16.75
CA SER A 280 -3.95 -13.69 16.73
C SER A 280 -4.36 -15.14 16.47
N GLN A 281 -3.85 -15.70 15.37
CA GLN A 281 -3.44 -17.10 15.20
C GLN A 281 -4.50 -18.23 15.20
N ASN A 282 -5.81 -18.00 15.42
CA ASN A 282 -6.77 -19.11 15.53
C ASN A 282 -8.11 -18.97 14.76
N ASP A 283 -8.26 -18.02 13.85
CA ASP A 283 -9.50 -17.93 13.07
C ASP A 283 -9.46 -18.88 11.85
N ASP A 284 -10.38 -19.84 11.84
CA ASP A 284 -10.65 -20.88 10.82
C ASP A 284 -10.95 -20.36 9.39
N MET A 285 -10.81 -19.06 9.15
CA MET A 285 -10.87 -18.47 7.82
C MET A 285 -9.73 -17.48 7.63
N ASP A 286 -8.67 -17.93 6.96
CA ASP A 286 -7.65 -17.07 6.36
C ASP A 286 -8.21 -16.36 5.10
N PHE A 287 -9.45 -15.86 5.18
CA PHE A 287 -10.18 -15.24 4.10
C PHE A 287 -9.97 -13.74 4.11
N TYR A 288 -9.25 -13.22 3.12
CA TYR A 288 -9.11 -11.78 2.92
C TYR A 288 -9.68 -11.40 1.56
N PRO A 289 -10.98 -11.06 1.47
CA PRO A 289 -11.56 -10.65 0.20
C PRO A 289 -10.95 -9.32 -0.21
N PHE A 290 -10.41 -9.27 -1.43
CA PHE A 290 -9.80 -8.07 -1.97
C PHE A 290 -10.83 -6.98 -2.26
N ASN A 291 -12.10 -7.37 -2.50
CA ASN A 291 -13.15 -6.44 -2.89
C ASN A 291 -14.47 -6.81 -2.24
N VAL A 292 -14.95 -5.95 -1.34
CA VAL A 292 -16.23 -6.11 -0.64
C VAL A 292 -17.10 -4.91 -0.91
N MET A 293 -18.33 -5.14 -1.38
CA MET A 293 -19.31 -4.07 -1.57
C MET A 293 -20.18 -3.95 -0.34
N VAL A 294 -20.19 -2.75 0.22
CA VAL A 294 -20.92 -2.38 1.43
C VAL A 294 -21.90 -1.25 1.15
N ASP A 295 -23.00 -1.17 1.88
CA ASP A 295 -23.88 0.00 1.83
C ASP A 295 -23.58 1.01 2.94
N SER A 296 -24.33 2.11 2.95
CA SER A 296 -24.24 3.15 3.98
C SER A 296 -24.65 2.68 5.38
N ASN A 297 -25.25 1.50 5.51
CA ASN A 297 -25.63 0.88 6.79
C ASN A 297 -24.60 -0.15 7.27
N GLN A 298 -23.39 -0.18 6.69
CA GLN A 298 -22.31 -1.12 7.01
C GLN A 298 -22.68 -2.58 6.71
N VAL A 299 -23.58 -2.82 5.77
CA VAL A 299 -23.99 -4.17 5.38
C VAL A 299 -23.22 -4.61 4.14
N ILE A 300 -22.63 -5.80 4.19
CA ILE A 300 -21.99 -6.43 3.04
C ILE A 300 -23.07 -6.99 2.11
N HIS A 301 -23.05 -6.58 0.85
CA HIS A 301 -23.95 -7.09 -0.20
C HIS A 301 -23.26 -8.11 -1.09
N TYR A 302 -21.96 -7.95 -1.29
CA TYR A 302 -21.20 -8.73 -2.25
C TYR A 302 -19.72 -8.80 -1.84
N PHE A 303 -19.06 -9.92 -2.10
CA PHE A 303 -17.60 -9.97 -2.11
C PHE A 303 -17.09 -10.79 -3.27
N PHE A 304 -15.85 -10.48 -3.66
CA PHE A 304 -15.08 -11.23 -4.62
C PHE A 304 -13.64 -11.46 -4.17
N ILE A 305 -13.12 -12.63 -4.48
CA ILE A 305 -11.74 -13.00 -4.19
C ILE A 305 -11.17 -13.91 -5.29
N GLU A 306 -9.88 -13.72 -5.55
CA GLU A 306 -9.04 -14.69 -6.25
C GLU A 306 -8.14 -15.36 -5.21
N LEU A 307 -8.21 -16.68 -5.11
CA LEU A 307 -7.40 -17.44 -4.17
C LEU A 307 -5.93 -17.46 -4.60
N LYS A 308 -5.06 -16.95 -3.73
CA LYS A 308 -3.59 -17.01 -3.88
C LYS A 308 -3.03 -18.18 -3.06
N ASN A 309 -1.91 -18.74 -3.50
CA ASN A 309 -1.18 -19.89 -2.91
C ASN A 309 -1.45 -20.17 -1.42
N ALA A 310 -2.37 -21.11 -1.14
CA ALA A 310 -2.52 -21.86 0.12
C ALA A 310 -3.75 -22.80 0.06
N PRO A 311 -3.75 -23.89 -0.74
CA PRO A 311 -4.92 -24.76 -0.93
C PRO A 311 -5.47 -25.35 0.38
N ASP A 312 -4.58 -25.64 1.34
CA ASP A 312 -4.94 -26.20 2.66
C ASP A 312 -5.81 -25.25 3.50
N LYS A 313 -5.79 -23.95 3.19
CA LYS A 313 -6.54 -22.91 3.91
C LYS A 313 -7.90 -22.59 3.29
N TYR A 314 -8.19 -23.12 2.11
CA TYR A 314 -9.40 -22.80 1.34
C TYR A 314 -10.18 -24.06 0.95
N CYS A 315 -10.39 -24.98 1.91
CA CYS A 315 -11.11 -26.23 1.68
C CYS A 315 -10.55 -27.08 0.52
N GLY A 316 -9.22 -27.02 0.28
CA GLY A 316 -8.58 -27.74 -0.83
C GLY A 316 -8.81 -27.11 -2.21
N LEU A 317 -9.40 -25.91 -2.30
CA LEU A 317 -9.59 -25.22 -3.57
C LEU A 317 -8.23 -24.85 -4.20
N PRO A 318 -8.06 -25.05 -5.52
CA PRO A 318 -6.79 -24.79 -6.16
C PRO A 318 -6.50 -23.29 -6.30
N GLU A 319 -5.22 -22.96 -6.37
CA GLU A 319 -4.75 -21.60 -6.65
C GLU A 319 -5.35 -21.04 -7.96
N GLY A 320 -5.73 -19.77 -7.92
CA GLY A 320 -6.33 -19.03 -9.02
C GLY A 320 -7.85 -19.17 -9.07
N THR A 321 -8.45 -19.99 -8.22
CA THR A 321 -9.91 -20.09 -8.09
C THR A 321 -10.52 -18.73 -7.78
N LEU A 322 -11.55 -18.36 -8.54
CA LEU A 322 -12.31 -17.13 -8.27
C LEU A 322 -13.57 -17.49 -7.48
N LEU A 323 -13.84 -16.76 -6.40
CA LEU A 323 -15.03 -16.92 -5.58
C LEU A 323 -15.84 -15.62 -5.55
N ALA A 324 -17.15 -15.76 -5.70
CA ALA A 324 -18.10 -14.68 -5.54
C ALA A 324 -19.23 -15.11 -4.60
N TRP A 325 -19.66 -14.19 -3.75
CA TRP A 325 -20.79 -14.40 -2.84
C TRP A 325 -21.70 -13.17 -2.87
N ARG A 326 -23.01 -13.42 -2.76
CA ARG A 326 -24.06 -12.39 -2.81
C ARG A 326 -24.99 -12.56 -1.63
N LYS A 327 -25.37 -11.44 -0.99
CA LYS A 327 -26.34 -11.43 0.11
C LYS A 327 -27.70 -12.04 -0.28
N SER A 328 -28.09 -11.95 -1.55
CA SER A 328 -29.35 -12.53 -2.06
C SER A 328 -29.35 -14.06 -2.09
N GLU A 329 -28.17 -14.68 -2.09
CA GLU A 329 -27.97 -16.13 -2.15
C GLU A 329 -26.98 -16.54 -1.05
N PRO A 330 -27.33 -16.35 0.24
CA PRO A 330 -26.36 -16.41 1.34
C PRO A 330 -25.73 -17.79 1.56
N ASP A 331 -26.36 -18.84 1.06
CA ASP A 331 -25.94 -20.24 1.23
C ASP A 331 -25.11 -20.80 0.08
N VAL A 332 -24.86 -19.98 -0.96
CA VAL A 332 -24.14 -20.38 -2.17
C VAL A 332 -22.92 -19.49 -2.38
N ILE A 333 -21.80 -20.11 -2.72
CA ILE A 333 -20.60 -19.42 -3.24
C ILE A 333 -20.43 -19.85 -4.69
N GLN A 334 -20.40 -18.87 -5.58
CA GLN A 334 -20.11 -19.11 -6.99
C GLN A 334 -18.60 -19.25 -7.18
N VAL A 335 -18.20 -20.27 -7.93
CA VAL A 335 -16.80 -20.69 -8.08
C VAL A 335 -16.45 -20.81 -9.54
N VAL A 336 -15.35 -20.17 -9.95
CA VAL A 336 -14.67 -20.46 -11.21
C VAL A 336 -13.41 -21.23 -10.90
N SER A 337 -13.42 -22.53 -11.20
CA SER A 337 -12.28 -23.43 -11.06
C SER A 337 -12.51 -24.69 -11.92
N ASN A 338 -11.58 -25.66 -11.87
CA ASN A 338 -11.79 -26.96 -12.52
C ASN A 338 -12.82 -27.79 -11.71
N PRO A 339 -13.97 -28.18 -12.29
CA PRO A 339 -15.05 -28.88 -11.57
C PRO A 339 -14.61 -30.14 -10.82
N GLN A 340 -13.58 -30.83 -11.31
CA GLN A 340 -13.12 -32.11 -10.73
C GLN A 340 -12.48 -31.96 -9.34
N TYR A 341 -12.05 -30.75 -8.97
CA TYR A 341 -11.31 -30.48 -7.73
C TYR A 341 -12.09 -29.58 -6.76
N ILE A 342 -13.40 -29.40 -6.99
CA ILE A 342 -14.25 -28.53 -6.16
C ILE A 342 -15.06 -29.40 -5.20
N PRO A 343 -14.92 -29.21 -3.87
CA PRO A 343 -15.79 -29.91 -2.92
C PRO A 343 -17.24 -29.42 -3.05
N GLN A 344 -18.21 -30.26 -2.67
CA GLN A 344 -19.63 -29.89 -2.75
C GLN A 344 -19.99 -28.68 -1.86
N ALA A 345 -19.28 -28.55 -0.73
CA ALA A 345 -19.46 -27.45 0.21
C ALA A 345 -18.12 -27.03 0.84
N CYS A 346 -18.05 -25.77 1.26
CA CYS A 346 -16.93 -25.17 1.99
C CYS A 346 -17.46 -24.06 2.89
N TRP A 347 -16.91 -23.89 4.09
CA TRP A 347 -17.37 -22.93 5.11
C TRP A 347 -18.89 -23.01 5.38
N GLY A 348 -19.46 -24.21 5.32
CA GLY A 348 -20.91 -24.43 5.48
C GLY A 348 -21.77 -23.88 4.34
N LYS A 349 -21.17 -23.54 3.19
CA LYS A 349 -21.84 -23.04 1.98
C LYS A 349 -21.72 -24.03 0.84
N LYS A 350 -22.75 -24.10 0.00
CA LYS A 350 -22.70 -24.87 -1.25
C LYS A 350 -21.78 -24.17 -2.24
N LEU A 351 -20.85 -24.91 -2.84
CA LEU A 351 -20.04 -24.39 -3.94
C LEU A 351 -20.77 -24.65 -5.26
N GLN A 352 -21.10 -23.58 -5.99
CA GLN A 352 -21.69 -23.66 -7.31
C GLN A 352 -20.66 -23.29 -8.36
N VAL A 353 -20.27 -24.26 -9.17
CA VAL A 353 -19.37 -24.01 -10.30
C VAL A 353 -20.12 -23.23 -11.37
N VAL A 354 -19.54 -22.13 -11.82
CA VAL A 354 -20.10 -21.28 -12.88
C VAL A 354 -19.05 -21.04 -13.96
N SER A 355 -19.51 -20.61 -15.13
CA SER A 355 -18.62 -20.19 -16.20
C SER A 355 -17.86 -18.91 -15.89
N VAL A 356 -16.70 -18.76 -16.53
CA VAL A 356 -15.96 -17.50 -16.44
C VAL A 356 -16.82 -16.35 -16.98
N ASP A 357 -17.62 -16.61 -18.01
CA ASP A 357 -18.51 -15.61 -18.59
C ASP A 357 -19.70 -15.27 -17.67
N GLU A 358 -20.28 -16.25 -16.97
CA GLU A 358 -21.29 -15.99 -15.94
C GLU A 358 -20.70 -15.19 -14.76
N MET A 359 -19.50 -15.58 -14.30
CA MET A 359 -18.79 -14.83 -13.25
C MET A 359 -18.45 -13.41 -13.71
N GLN A 360 -18.04 -13.23 -14.97
CA GLN A 360 -17.74 -11.93 -15.56
C GLN A 360 -19.01 -11.06 -15.70
N LYS A 361 -20.20 -11.65 -15.91
CA LYS A 361 -21.47 -10.89 -15.84
C LYS A 361 -21.77 -10.39 -14.43
N ILE A 362 -21.30 -11.08 -13.40
CA ILE A 362 -21.41 -10.65 -12.00
C ILE A 362 -20.34 -9.59 -11.67
N LEU A 363 -19.23 -9.60 -12.40
CA LEU A 363 -18.02 -8.79 -12.15
C LEU A 363 -17.45 -8.12 -13.41
N PRO A 364 -18.25 -7.36 -14.17
CA PRO A 364 -17.87 -6.90 -15.50
C PRO A 364 -16.60 -6.02 -15.55
N GLN A 365 -16.22 -5.43 -14.42
CA GLN A 365 -15.11 -4.49 -14.28
C GLN A 365 -13.86 -5.03 -13.59
N TYR A 366 -13.85 -6.28 -13.13
CA TYR A 366 -12.60 -6.87 -12.64
C TYR A 366 -11.63 -7.02 -13.82
N ASP A 367 -10.34 -6.77 -13.59
CA ASP A 367 -9.34 -6.70 -14.66
C ASP A 367 -9.51 -7.90 -15.59
N SER A 368 -9.63 -7.60 -16.88
CA SER A 368 -9.60 -8.58 -17.94
C SER A 368 -8.46 -9.58 -17.73
N TYR A 369 -7.36 -9.19 -17.09
CA TYR A 369 -6.27 -10.08 -16.70
C TYR A 369 -6.72 -11.26 -15.83
N HIS A 370 -7.46 -11.05 -14.74
CA HIS A 370 -7.89 -12.13 -13.85
C HIS A 370 -8.86 -13.08 -14.56
N PHE A 371 -9.81 -12.53 -15.33
CA PHE A 371 -10.72 -13.36 -16.13
C PHE A 371 -10.03 -14.03 -17.32
N LYS A 372 -9.08 -13.37 -17.99
CA LYS A 372 -8.25 -13.97 -19.06
C LYS A 372 -7.37 -15.07 -18.50
N TYR A 373 -6.80 -14.86 -17.31
CA TYR A 373 -6.01 -15.85 -16.60
C TYR A 373 -6.87 -17.06 -16.22
N ALA A 374 -8.04 -16.83 -15.61
CA ALA A 374 -9.01 -17.89 -15.30
C ALA A 374 -9.48 -18.63 -16.56
N LYS A 375 -9.79 -17.92 -17.67
CA LYS A 375 -10.13 -18.53 -18.97
C LYS A 375 -9.01 -19.41 -19.52
N ARG A 376 -7.75 -18.99 -19.39
CA ARG A 376 -6.58 -19.77 -19.83
C ARG A 376 -6.34 -20.99 -18.94
N ARG A 377 -6.48 -20.82 -17.61
CA ARG A 377 -6.16 -21.83 -16.60
C ARG A 377 -7.25 -22.89 -16.45
N PHE A 378 -8.50 -22.47 -16.40
CA PHE A 378 -9.65 -23.33 -16.18
C PHE A 378 -10.50 -23.47 -17.43
N LYS A 379 -9.85 -23.52 -18.62
CA LYS A 379 -10.50 -23.76 -19.92
C LYS A 379 -11.71 -24.64 -19.69
N GLN A 380 -12.90 -24.04 -19.73
CA GLN A 380 -14.08 -24.83 -19.54
C GLN A 380 -14.21 -25.65 -20.80
N THR A 381 -13.97 -26.95 -20.69
CA THR A 381 -14.60 -27.91 -21.57
C THR A 381 -16.09 -27.67 -21.38
N SER A 382 -16.68 -26.84 -22.25
CA SER A 382 -18.10 -26.84 -22.52
C SER A 382 -18.43 -28.26 -22.98
N THR A 383 -18.81 -29.09 -22.03
CA THR A 383 -19.38 -30.39 -22.32
C THR A 383 -20.88 -30.13 -22.33
N GLN A 384 -21.45 -30.33 -23.52
CA GLN A 384 -22.87 -30.23 -23.85
C GLN A 384 -23.74 -31.03 -22.89
#